data_AF-A0A850BSR9-F1
#
_entry.id   AF-A0A850BSR9-F1
#
_cell.length_a   1.000
_cell.length_b   1.000
_cell.length_c   1.000
_cell.angle_alpha   90.00
_cell.angle_beta   90.00
_cell.angle_gamma   90.00
#
_symmetry.space_group_name_H-M   'P 1'
#
loop_
_entity.id
_entity.type
_entity.pdbx_description
1 polymer ?
#
loop_
_entity_poly.entity_id
_entity_poly.type
_entity_poly.pdbx_seq_one_letter_code
_entity_poly.pdbx_strand_id
1 'polypeptide(L)'
;MSLPEPAPPSRRALLLYLFRRIVKPVSRERRAEVQVQLRDSSSPDFDFFLLVTLSCIIATLGLLTDSPAVIIGAMLVAPLMSPIIGLGLASLTGDPTLFRNAGIALARGAVIAIVISAFLTLGNRYLPFLPLQELPGEVLARTRPSPIDLTIALAGGMAAAFALAMPSISAALPGVAIATALMPPLCVVGIGIAMGRWDVAGGALLLFITNAVTIAFAAMLVFAAIGFTVKREDGQIVPRALVVTAVFTLILLIPLTWLSVRFFQQATQNRLINEVVAEEVERFDAELADLKVTKADDTFQLALTLRTTRPLL
;
A
#
# COMPACT_ATOMS: atom_id res chain seq x y z
N MET A 1 -37.39 38.96 -35.15
CA MET A 1 -36.80 37.61 -35.20
C MET A 1 -36.24 37.32 -33.81
N SER A 2 -37.04 36.71 -32.94
CA SER A 2 -36.64 36.39 -31.57
C SER A 2 -35.64 35.23 -31.59
N LEU A 3 -34.46 35.45 -31.02
CA LEU A 3 -33.45 34.41 -30.86
C LEU A 3 -34.05 33.25 -30.04
N PRO A 4 -33.86 31.98 -30.45
CA PRO A 4 -34.35 30.84 -29.70
C PRO A 4 -33.69 30.79 -28.31
N GLU A 5 -34.49 30.51 -27.28
CA GLU A 5 -33.98 30.36 -25.91
C GLU A 5 -32.93 29.23 -25.85
N PRO A 6 -31.81 29.43 -25.12
CA PRO A 6 -30.77 28.43 -25.01
C PRO A 6 -31.32 27.19 -24.29
N ALA A 7 -31.17 26.02 -24.94
CA ALA A 7 -31.59 24.75 -24.37
C ALA A 7 -30.99 24.54 -22.97
N PRO A 8 -31.76 23.98 -22.01
CA PRO A 8 -31.27 23.75 -20.66
C PRO A 8 -30.02 22.85 -20.69
N PRO A 9 -28.98 23.16 -19.89
CA PRO A 9 -27.74 22.40 -19.90
C PRO A 9 -28.03 20.93 -19.58
N SER A 10 -27.46 20.02 -20.39
CA SER A 10 -27.59 18.58 -20.14
C SER A 10 -27.16 18.24 -18.70
N ARG A 11 -27.76 17.23 -18.07
CA ARG A 11 -27.39 16.79 -16.70
C ARG A 11 -25.86 16.59 -16.53
N ARG A 12 -25.18 16.16 -17.60
CA ARG A 12 -23.71 16.05 -17.67
C ARG A 12 -23.00 17.40 -17.63
N ALA A 13 -23.48 18.41 -18.36
CA ALA A 13 -22.93 19.76 -18.33
C ALA A 13 -23.13 20.43 -16.97
N LEU A 14 -24.28 20.20 -16.32
CA LEU A 14 -24.56 20.69 -14.97
C LEU A 14 -23.62 20.05 -13.92
N LEU A 15 -23.42 18.73 -13.98
CA LEU A 15 -22.47 18.00 -13.12
C LEU A 15 -21.03 18.50 -13.32
N LEU A 16 -20.59 18.66 -14.57
CA LEU A 16 -19.27 19.19 -14.90
C LEU A 16 -19.08 20.64 -14.43
N TYR A 17 -20.13 21.46 -14.54
CA TYR A 17 -20.11 22.84 -14.05
C TYR A 17 -19.97 22.90 -12.52
N LEU A 18 -20.78 22.12 -11.80
CA LEU A 18 -20.71 22.02 -10.33
C LEU A 18 -19.34 21.48 -9.88
N PHE A 19 -18.81 20.46 -10.56
CA PHE A 19 -17.49 19.90 -10.28
C PHE A 19 -16.36 20.90 -10.49
N ARG A 20 -16.38 21.64 -11.61
CA ARG A 20 -15.39 22.70 -11.92
C ARG A 20 -15.47 23.91 -10.99
N ARG A 21 -16.62 24.15 -10.36
CA ARG A 21 -16.78 25.20 -9.35
C ARG A 21 -16.06 24.85 -8.04
N ILE A 22 -15.96 23.55 -7.72
CA ILE A 22 -15.30 23.05 -6.50
C ILE A 22 -13.80 22.81 -6.75
N VAL A 23 -13.44 22.19 -7.88
CA VAL A 23 -12.04 21.90 -8.25
C VAL A 23 -11.60 22.86 -9.35
N LYS A 24 -10.93 23.95 -8.98
CA LYS A 24 -10.35 24.88 -9.97
C LYS A 24 -9.20 24.18 -10.70
N PRO A 25 -9.21 24.12 -12.04
CA PRO A 25 -8.12 23.53 -12.78
C PRO A 25 -6.83 24.32 -12.57
N VAL A 26 -5.74 23.60 -12.33
CA VAL A 26 -4.40 24.19 -12.11
C VAL A 26 -3.86 24.76 -13.42
N SER A 27 -3.08 25.86 -13.34
CA SER A 27 -2.47 26.54 -14.49
C SER A 27 -1.54 25.61 -15.29
N ARG A 28 -1.29 25.90 -16.57
CA ARG A 28 -0.40 25.08 -17.41
C ARG A 28 1.04 25.05 -16.90
N GLU A 29 1.52 26.18 -16.41
CA GLU A 29 2.86 26.33 -15.83
C GLU A 29 3.04 25.44 -14.61
N ARG A 30 2.08 25.48 -13.67
CA ARG A 30 2.12 24.64 -12.47
C ARG A 30 2.03 23.14 -12.79
N ARG A 31 1.32 22.75 -13.84
CA ARG A 31 1.30 21.34 -14.29
C ARG A 31 2.68 20.89 -14.78
N ALA A 32 3.37 21.75 -15.51
CA ALA A 32 4.73 21.47 -15.98
C ALA A 32 5.70 21.37 -14.80
N GLU A 33 5.62 22.28 -13.83
CA GLU A 33 6.41 22.22 -12.59
C GLU A 33 6.21 20.90 -11.85
N VAL A 34 4.95 20.49 -11.61
CA VAL A 34 4.63 19.24 -10.91
C VAL A 34 5.13 18.02 -11.68
N GLN A 35 5.05 18.04 -13.02
CA GLN A 35 5.54 16.95 -13.86
C GLN A 35 7.07 16.83 -13.80
N VAL A 36 7.80 17.96 -13.84
CA VAL A 36 9.26 17.99 -13.69
C VAL A 36 9.65 17.53 -12.28
N GLN A 37 9.02 18.08 -11.25
CA GLN A 37 9.27 17.71 -9.85
C GLN A 37 9.06 16.22 -9.60
N LEU A 38 7.97 15.63 -10.12
CA LEU A 38 7.73 14.19 -9.99
C LEU A 38 8.72 13.36 -10.80
N ARG A 39 9.17 13.84 -11.96
CA ARG A 39 10.17 13.15 -12.77
C ARG A 39 11.52 13.09 -12.07
N ASP A 40 11.94 14.19 -11.47
CA ASP A 40 13.19 14.31 -10.71
C ASP A 40 13.12 13.58 -9.36
N SER A 41 11.94 13.56 -8.72
CA SER A 41 11.76 12.83 -7.45
C SER A 41 11.50 11.34 -7.63
N SER A 42 11.21 10.89 -8.85
CA SER A 42 10.96 9.48 -9.19
C SER A 42 12.10 8.84 -9.97
N SER A 43 13.20 9.56 -10.21
CA SER A 43 14.39 8.99 -10.83
C SER A 43 15.11 8.07 -9.83
N PRO A 44 15.57 6.89 -10.29
CA PRO A 44 16.33 5.97 -9.46
C PRO A 44 17.79 6.43 -9.30
N ASP A 45 17.98 7.57 -8.64
CA ASP A 45 19.29 8.17 -8.41
C ASP A 45 19.92 7.71 -7.08
N PHE A 46 21.18 8.09 -6.86
CA PHE A 46 21.91 7.73 -5.65
C PHE A 46 21.19 8.17 -4.37
N ASP A 47 20.69 9.40 -4.33
CA ASP A 47 19.98 9.96 -3.17
C ASP A 47 18.72 9.15 -2.83
N PHE A 48 17.98 8.71 -3.85
CA PHE A 48 16.82 7.85 -3.69
C PHE A 48 17.21 6.53 -3.02
N PHE A 49 18.24 5.85 -3.53
CA PHE A 49 18.68 4.57 -2.97
C PHE A 49 19.33 4.70 -1.59
N LEU A 50 20.02 5.81 -1.32
CA LEU A 50 20.55 6.11 0.00
C LEU A 50 19.42 6.26 1.02
N LEU A 51 18.39 7.06 0.71
CA LEU A 51 17.24 7.25 1.60
C LEU A 51 16.42 5.96 1.79
N VAL A 52 16.24 5.16 0.73
CA VAL A 52 15.61 3.82 0.83
C VAL A 52 16.41 2.92 1.78
N THR A 53 17.74 2.91 1.64
CA THR A 53 18.64 2.10 2.48
C THR A 53 18.55 2.51 3.94
N LEU A 54 18.70 3.81 4.23
CA LEU A 54 18.65 4.34 5.60
C LEU A 54 17.27 4.12 6.23
N SER A 55 16.19 4.43 5.51
CA SER A 55 14.82 4.20 5.97
C SER A 55 14.57 2.71 6.22
N CYS A 56 15.05 1.80 5.37
CA CYS A 56 14.90 0.37 5.56
C CYS A 56 15.61 -0.13 6.83
N ILE A 57 16.82 0.38 7.12
CA ILE A 57 17.55 0.02 8.34
C ILE A 57 16.75 0.46 9.57
N ILE A 58 16.30 1.72 9.60
CA ILE A 58 15.52 2.26 10.72
C ILE A 58 14.19 1.50 10.87
N ALA A 59 13.48 1.24 9.76
CA ALA A 59 12.21 0.51 9.78
C ALA A 59 12.38 -0.92 10.27
N THR A 60 13.42 -1.63 9.81
CA THR A 60 13.70 -3.01 10.24
C THR A 60 14.01 -3.05 11.73
N LEU A 61 14.87 -2.15 12.22
CA LEU A 61 15.18 -2.08 13.66
C LEU A 61 13.95 -1.71 14.49
N GLY A 62 13.14 -0.74 14.02
CA GLY A 62 11.88 -0.38 14.66
C GLY A 62 10.88 -1.55 14.72
N LEU A 63 10.79 -2.36 13.67
CA LEU A 63 9.97 -3.57 13.63
C LEU A 63 10.49 -4.65 14.58
N LEU A 64 11.80 -4.88 14.62
CA LEU A 64 12.41 -5.90 15.50
C LEU A 64 12.35 -5.51 16.98
N THR A 65 12.31 -4.20 17.28
CA THR A 65 12.17 -3.65 18.65
C THR A 65 10.73 -3.31 19.04
N ASP A 66 9.76 -3.63 18.19
CA ASP A 66 8.34 -3.34 18.38
C ASP A 66 8.05 -1.87 18.75
N SER A 67 8.72 -0.94 18.05
CA SER A 67 8.64 0.51 18.32
C SER A 67 7.87 1.27 17.23
N PRO A 68 6.57 1.55 17.42
CA PRO A 68 5.77 2.30 16.46
C PRO A 68 6.38 3.68 16.11
N ALA A 69 6.98 4.35 17.10
CA ALA A 69 7.58 5.67 16.90
C ALA A 69 8.79 5.63 15.96
N VAL A 70 9.68 4.64 16.10
CA VAL A 70 10.84 4.47 15.21
C VAL A 70 10.38 4.08 13.81
N ILE A 71 9.37 3.22 13.73
CA ILE A 71 8.75 2.82 12.47
C ILE A 71 8.18 4.05 11.75
N ILE A 72 7.45 4.94 12.46
CA ILE A 72 6.96 6.22 11.92
C ILE A 72 8.11 7.09 11.44
N GLY A 73 9.17 7.24 12.23
CA GLY A 73 10.37 7.97 11.83
C GLY A 73 10.98 7.45 10.53
N ALA A 74 11.06 6.13 10.35
CA ALA A 74 11.56 5.53 9.13
C ALA A 74 10.69 5.84 7.91
N MET A 75 9.37 5.80 8.09
CA MET A 75 8.40 6.10 7.04
C MET A 75 8.57 7.54 6.52
N LEU A 76 8.87 8.51 7.39
CA LEU A 76 9.11 9.91 7.00
C LEU A 76 10.30 10.10 6.05
N VAL A 77 11.29 9.22 6.14
CA VAL A 77 12.54 9.30 5.37
C VAL A 77 12.38 8.61 4.00
N ALA A 78 11.45 7.66 3.87
CA ALA A 78 11.31 6.82 2.69
C ALA A 78 10.81 7.60 1.46
N PRO A 79 11.56 7.64 0.33
CA PRO A 79 11.15 8.38 -0.87
C PRO A 79 10.21 7.58 -1.78
N LEU A 80 9.65 6.45 -1.33
CA LEU A 80 8.87 5.52 -2.17
C LEU A 80 7.54 6.09 -2.67
N MET A 81 7.03 7.15 -2.04
CA MET A 81 5.76 7.75 -2.44
C MET A 81 5.86 8.49 -3.79
N SER A 82 6.96 9.19 -4.04
CA SER A 82 7.14 9.98 -5.26
C SER A 82 7.04 9.11 -6.53
N PRO A 83 7.74 7.95 -6.64
CA PRO A 83 7.54 7.01 -7.74
C PRO A 83 6.10 6.52 -7.91
N ILE A 84 5.38 6.25 -6.81
CA ILE A 84 4.00 5.74 -6.90
C ILE A 84 3.04 6.80 -7.45
N ILE A 85 3.18 8.05 -6.98
CA ILE A 85 2.41 9.18 -7.52
C ILE A 85 2.81 9.45 -8.98
N GLY A 86 4.11 9.34 -9.29
CA GLY A 86 4.66 9.43 -10.64
C GLY A 86 4.07 8.38 -11.59
N LEU A 87 3.87 7.13 -11.15
CA LEU A 87 3.18 6.09 -11.91
C LEU A 87 1.73 6.47 -12.22
N GLY A 88 1.02 7.04 -11.25
CA GLY A 88 -0.34 7.56 -11.44
C GLY A 88 -0.41 8.68 -12.47
N LEU A 89 0.51 9.66 -12.37
CA LEU A 89 0.62 10.77 -13.33
C LEU A 89 1.00 10.27 -14.72
N ALA A 90 2.02 9.42 -14.84
CA ALA A 90 2.50 8.87 -16.11
C ALA A 90 1.42 8.06 -16.83
N SER A 91 0.62 7.31 -16.06
CA SER A 91 -0.52 6.56 -16.59
C SER A 91 -1.66 7.47 -17.05
N LEU A 92 -1.80 8.66 -16.45
CA LEU A 92 -2.77 9.67 -16.89
C LEU A 92 -2.31 10.41 -18.15
N THR A 93 -1.05 10.85 -18.18
CA THR A 93 -0.48 11.67 -19.26
C THR A 93 0.01 10.84 -20.43
N GLY A 94 0.16 9.52 -20.26
CA GLY A 94 0.71 8.63 -21.28
C GLY A 94 2.22 8.85 -21.48
N ASP A 95 2.95 9.20 -20.43
CA ASP A 95 4.41 9.40 -20.45
C ASP A 95 5.15 8.07 -20.17
N PRO A 96 5.63 7.35 -21.20
CA PRO A 96 6.26 6.04 -21.00
C PRO A 96 7.61 6.15 -20.28
N THR A 97 8.29 7.29 -20.36
CA THR A 97 9.59 7.49 -19.72
C THR A 97 9.41 7.63 -18.22
N LEU A 98 8.45 8.47 -17.79
CA LEU A 98 8.11 8.61 -16.38
C LEU A 98 7.59 7.29 -15.79
N PHE A 99 6.72 6.59 -16.52
CA PHE A 99 6.17 5.30 -16.08
C PHE A 99 7.29 4.27 -15.85
N ARG A 100 8.20 4.13 -16.81
CA ARG A 100 9.33 3.20 -16.73
C ARG A 100 10.29 3.57 -15.59
N ASN A 101 10.67 4.83 -15.47
CA ASN A 101 11.62 5.27 -14.45
C ASN A 101 11.03 5.08 -13.04
N ALA A 102 9.78 5.50 -12.83
CA ALA A 102 9.09 5.33 -11.57
C ALA A 102 8.88 3.85 -11.20
N GLY A 103 8.53 3.01 -12.19
CA GLY A 103 8.41 1.57 -12.00
C GLY A 103 9.74 0.90 -11.62
N ILE A 104 10.83 1.28 -12.29
CA ILE A 104 12.18 0.80 -11.97
C ILE A 104 12.61 1.26 -10.57
N ALA A 105 12.38 2.53 -10.21
CA ALA A 105 12.70 3.06 -8.89
C ALA A 105 11.96 2.32 -7.78
N LEU A 106 10.64 2.10 -7.95
CA LEU A 106 9.82 1.36 -7.00
C LEU A 106 10.26 -0.09 -6.88
N ALA A 107 10.48 -0.79 -8.00
CA ALA A 107 10.89 -2.20 -8.00
C ALA A 107 12.29 -2.39 -7.38
N ARG A 108 13.27 -1.59 -7.78
CA ARG A 108 14.63 -1.67 -7.22
C ARG A 108 14.65 -1.26 -5.76
N GLY A 109 13.93 -0.21 -5.39
CA GLY A 109 13.80 0.23 -3.99
C GLY A 109 13.18 -0.86 -3.11
N ALA A 110 12.11 -1.52 -3.60
CA ALA A 110 11.50 -2.65 -2.92
C ALA A 110 12.46 -3.83 -2.73
N VAL A 111 13.18 -4.22 -3.79
CA VAL A 111 14.17 -5.31 -3.72
C VAL A 111 15.28 -4.98 -2.73
N ILE A 112 15.83 -3.77 -2.77
CA ILE A 112 16.89 -3.32 -1.84
C ILE A 112 16.37 -3.37 -0.41
N ALA A 113 15.17 -2.86 -0.14
CA ALA A 113 14.59 -2.88 1.20
C ALA A 113 14.38 -4.32 1.71
N ILE A 114 13.83 -5.21 0.88
CA ILE A 114 13.62 -6.63 1.24
C ILE A 114 14.95 -7.30 1.55
N VAL A 115 15.96 -7.11 0.71
CA VAL A 115 17.29 -7.73 0.86
C VAL A 115 17.97 -7.22 2.13
N ILE A 116 18.01 -5.91 2.36
CA ILE A 116 18.63 -5.32 3.56
C ILE A 116 17.92 -5.81 4.82
N SER A 117 16.58 -5.77 4.82
CA SER A 117 15.79 -6.19 5.96
C SER A 117 15.99 -7.69 6.27
N ALA A 118 16.07 -8.53 5.25
CA ALA A 118 16.39 -9.95 5.40
C ALA A 118 17.80 -10.16 5.98
N PHE A 119 18.80 -9.44 5.47
CA PHE A 119 20.17 -9.52 6.00
C PHE A 119 20.28 -9.08 7.46
N LEU A 120 19.63 -7.97 7.84
CA LEU A 120 19.62 -7.50 9.23
C LEU A 120 18.95 -8.49 10.17
N THR A 121 17.82 -9.07 9.74
CA THR A 121 17.08 -10.07 10.52
C THR A 121 17.89 -11.35 10.68
N LEU A 122 18.53 -11.80 9.61
CA LEU A 122 19.41 -12.97 9.63
C LEU A 122 20.65 -12.72 10.50
N GLY A 123 21.22 -11.51 10.45
CA GLY A 123 22.31 -11.07 11.32
C GLY A 123 21.93 -11.15 12.80
N ASN A 124 20.73 -10.65 13.17
CA ASN A 124 20.22 -10.77 14.54
C ASN A 124 19.98 -12.23 14.96
N ARG A 125 19.69 -13.14 14.02
CA ARG A 125 19.54 -14.57 14.33
C ARG A 125 20.87 -15.25 14.68
N TYR A 126 21.96 -14.89 13.99
CA TYR A 126 23.28 -15.49 14.23
C TYR A 126 24.06 -14.80 15.36
N LEU A 127 23.90 -13.50 15.52
CA LEU A 127 24.37 -12.73 16.67
C LEU A 127 23.15 -12.15 17.38
N PRO A 128 22.59 -12.84 18.40
CA PRO A 128 21.38 -12.41 19.08
C PRO A 128 21.64 -11.16 19.93
N PHE A 129 21.58 -9.99 19.28
CA PHE A 129 21.52 -8.70 19.96
C PHE A 129 20.12 -8.48 20.56
N LEU A 130 19.08 -9.03 19.92
CA LEU A 130 17.68 -8.99 20.37
C LEU A 130 17.10 -10.41 20.45
N PRO A 131 16.44 -10.79 21.56
CA PRO A 131 15.74 -12.06 21.67
C PRO A 131 14.47 -12.06 20.80
N LEU A 132 14.52 -12.79 19.68
CA LEU A 132 13.35 -13.01 18.80
C LEU A 132 12.74 -14.38 19.10
N GLN A 133 12.10 -14.52 20.27
CA GLN A 133 11.38 -15.76 20.62
C GLN A 133 10.02 -15.82 19.90
N GLU A 134 9.39 -14.66 19.66
CA GLU A 134 8.14 -14.52 18.94
C GLU A 134 8.20 -13.36 17.92
N LEU A 135 7.25 -13.32 16.98
CA LEU A 135 7.14 -12.19 16.06
C LEU A 135 6.62 -10.95 16.80
N PRO A 136 7.29 -9.79 16.67
CA PRO A 136 6.80 -8.53 17.22
C PRO A 136 5.39 -8.19 16.71
N GLY A 137 4.59 -7.52 17.56
CA GLY A 137 3.22 -7.15 17.26
C GLY A 137 3.12 -6.26 16.01
N GLU A 138 4.06 -5.34 15.84
CA GLU A 138 4.15 -4.46 14.68
C GLU A 138 4.42 -5.23 13.37
N VAL A 139 5.19 -6.32 13.43
CA VAL A 139 5.41 -7.20 12.26
C VAL A 139 4.10 -7.89 11.90
N LEU A 140 3.43 -8.49 12.88
CA LEU A 140 2.16 -9.20 12.68
C LEU A 140 1.06 -8.29 12.13
N ALA A 141 0.97 -7.05 12.63
CA ALA A 141 -0.01 -6.06 12.16
C ALA A 141 0.09 -5.78 10.65
N ARG A 142 1.27 -5.94 10.06
CA ARG A 142 1.55 -5.68 8.63
C ARG A 142 1.49 -6.91 7.75
N THR A 143 1.09 -8.06 8.29
CA THR A 143 0.87 -9.30 7.53
C THR A 143 -0.57 -9.47 7.08
N ARG A 144 -1.51 -8.71 7.65
CA ARG A 144 -2.96 -8.91 7.46
C ARG A 144 -3.55 -7.73 6.72
N PRO A 145 -3.50 -7.70 5.38
CA PRO A 145 -4.12 -6.63 4.64
C PRO A 145 -5.63 -6.59 4.90
N SER A 146 -6.16 -5.39 5.15
CA SER A 146 -7.57 -5.13 5.43
C SER A 146 -8.18 -4.23 4.36
N PRO A 147 -9.48 -4.36 4.06
CA PRO A 147 -10.20 -3.37 3.25
C PRO A 147 -10.12 -1.95 3.81
N ILE A 148 -9.91 -1.80 5.12
CA ILE A 148 -9.71 -0.50 5.76
C ILE A 148 -8.41 0.13 5.28
N ASP A 149 -7.33 -0.65 5.15
CA ASP A 149 -6.03 -0.16 4.63
C ASP A 149 -6.18 0.40 3.21
N LEU A 150 -7.04 -0.23 2.39
CA LEU A 150 -7.36 0.25 1.05
C LEU A 150 -8.01 1.64 1.07
N THR A 151 -8.98 1.86 1.97
CA THR A 151 -9.65 3.15 2.10
C THR A 151 -8.69 4.25 2.58
N ILE A 152 -7.79 3.91 3.51
CA ILE A 152 -6.74 4.80 3.99
C ILE A 152 -5.75 5.12 2.86
N ALA A 153 -5.31 4.13 2.11
CA ALA A 153 -4.42 4.29 0.96
C ALA A 153 -5.05 5.15 -0.14
N LEU A 154 -6.35 4.98 -0.40
CA LEU A 154 -7.10 5.80 -1.35
C LEU A 154 -7.18 7.26 -0.90
N ALA A 155 -7.66 7.50 0.32
CA ALA A 155 -7.76 8.85 0.89
C ALA A 155 -6.39 9.53 0.94
N GLY A 156 -5.37 8.77 1.34
CA GLY A 156 -3.98 9.19 1.37
C GLY A 156 -3.47 9.58 -0.01
N GLY A 157 -3.53 8.67 -0.99
CA GLY A 157 -3.06 8.96 -2.34
C GLY A 157 -3.75 10.18 -2.96
N MET A 158 -5.03 10.38 -2.67
CA MET A 158 -5.75 11.59 -3.08
C MET A 158 -5.17 12.85 -2.42
N ALA A 159 -4.96 12.81 -1.09
CA ALA A 159 -4.39 13.94 -0.36
C ALA A 159 -2.97 14.28 -0.83
N ALA A 160 -2.12 13.28 -1.05
CA ALA A 160 -0.75 13.47 -1.52
C ALA A 160 -0.69 14.06 -2.94
N ALA A 161 -1.47 13.52 -3.87
CA ALA A 161 -1.56 14.07 -5.22
C ALA A 161 -2.15 15.49 -5.24
N PHE A 162 -3.13 15.76 -4.37
CA PHE A 162 -3.74 17.08 -4.26
C PHE A 162 -2.76 18.11 -3.69
N ALA A 163 -2.02 17.77 -2.64
CA ALA A 163 -1.01 18.65 -2.05
C ALA A 163 0.16 18.91 -3.00
N LEU A 164 0.60 17.92 -3.78
CA LEU A 164 1.62 18.14 -4.81
C LEU A 164 1.11 19.10 -5.91
N ALA A 165 -0.14 18.92 -6.33
CA ALA A 165 -0.74 19.78 -7.36
C ALA A 165 -0.95 21.23 -6.89
N MET A 166 -1.24 21.44 -5.60
CA MET A 166 -1.65 22.75 -5.07
C MET A 166 -0.48 23.52 -4.43
N PRO A 167 -0.10 24.71 -4.92
CA PRO A 167 1.06 25.45 -4.40
C PRO A 167 0.87 25.97 -2.96
N SER A 168 -0.37 26.11 -2.51
CA SER A 168 -0.71 26.59 -1.16
C SER A 168 -0.66 25.51 -0.08
N ILE A 169 -0.38 24.26 -0.44
CA ILE A 169 -0.36 23.12 0.49
C ILE A 169 1.03 22.49 0.44
N SER A 170 1.65 22.33 1.60
CA SER A 170 2.95 21.65 1.66
C SER A 170 2.79 20.19 1.27
N ALA A 171 3.52 19.76 0.26
CA ALA A 171 3.60 18.35 -0.15
C ALA A 171 4.11 17.42 0.97
N ALA A 172 4.80 17.98 1.97
CA ALA A 172 5.27 17.22 3.12
C ALA A 172 4.13 16.72 4.02
N LEU A 173 3.01 17.44 4.11
CA LEU A 173 1.93 17.16 5.07
C LEU A 173 1.22 15.80 4.83
N PRO A 174 0.75 15.48 3.61
CA PRO A 174 0.19 14.15 3.35
C PRO A 174 1.29 13.10 3.15
N GLY A 175 2.45 13.51 2.59
CA GLY A 175 3.59 12.62 2.33
C GLY A 175 4.06 11.88 3.59
N VAL A 176 4.12 12.61 4.70
CA VAL A 176 4.41 12.10 6.05
C VAL A 176 3.36 11.08 6.52
N ALA A 177 2.07 11.38 6.38
CA ALA A 177 1.01 10.57 6.96
C ALA A 177 0.82 9.20 6.25
N ILE A 178 1.21 9.09 4.98
CA ILE A 178 0.90 7.91 4.13
C ILE A 178 2.15 7.10 3.78
N ALA A 179 3.34 7.65 3.93
CA ALA A 179 4.57 6.86 3.84
C ALA A 179 4.59 5.69 4.86
N THR A 180 3.69 5.75 5.83
CA THR A 180 3.32 4.70 6.77
C THR A 180 2.97 3.36 6.12
N ALA A 181 2.43 3.38 4.91
CA ALA A 181 1.88 2.19 4.28
C ALA A 181 2.87 1.40 3.40
N LEU A 182 4.11 1.88 3.20
CA LEU A 182 4.97 1.39 2.10
C LEU A 182 6.28 0.75 2.53
N MET A 183 7.13 1.45 3.28
CA MET A 183 8.43 0.90 3.71
C MET A 183 8.29 -0.27 4.70
N PRO A 184 7.46 -0.18 5.76
CA PRO A 184 7.39 -1.25 6.74
C PRO A 184 6.91 -2.59 6.17
N PRO A 185 5.88 -2.67 5.29
CA PRO A 185 5.52 -3.93 4.65
C PRO A 185 6.67 -4.56 3.87
N LEU A 186 7.49 -3.78 3.16
CA LEU A 186 8.68 -4.30 2.47
C LEU A 186 9.72 -4.87 3.45
N CYS A 187 9.93 -4.21 4.60
CA CYS A 187 10.78 -4.75 5.65
C CYS A 187 10.19 -6.04 6.27
N VAL A 188 8.88 -6.10 6.50
CA VAL A 188 8.20 -7.32 6.96
C VAL A 188 8.34 -8.47 5.97
N VAL A 189 8.34 -8.21 4.66
CA VAL A 189 8.68 -9.22 3.65
C VAL A 189 10.09 -9.76 3.86
N GLY A 190 11.08 -8.88 4.05
CA GLY A 190 12.46 -9.29 4.33
C GLY A 190 12.60 -10.10 5.64
N ILE A 191 11.95 -9.65 6.71
CA ILE A 191 11.88 -10.37 8.00
C ILE A 191 11.25 -11.75 7.81
N GLY A 192 10.12 -11.84 7.13
CA GLY A 192 9.41 -13.10 6.87
C GLY A 192 10.26 -14.09 6.08
N ILE A 193 10.97 -13.62 5.04
CA ILE A 193 11.91 -14.45 4.25
C ILE A 193 13.06 -14.95 5.15
N ALA A 194 13.68 -14.07 5.94
CA ALA A 194 14.79 -14.45 6.82
C ALA A 194 14.38 -15.45 7.92
N MET A 195 13.11 -15.42 8.34
CA MET A 195 12.56 -16.35 9.32
C MET A 195 11.97 -17.63 8.70
N GLY A 196 11.92 -17.75 7.37
CA GLY A 196 11.27 -18.87 6.67
C GLY A 196 9.74 -18.86 6.75
N ARG A 197 9.15 -17.73 7.14
CA ARG A 197 7.71 -17.52 7.31
C ARG A 197 7.09 -16.91 6.05
N TRP A 198 6.78 -17.77 5.09
CA TRP A 198 6.18 -17.37 3.80
C TRP A 198 4.76 -16.78 3.95
N ASP A 199 4.04 -17.15 5.01
CA ASP A 199 2.76 -16.56 5.39
C ASP A 199 2.90 -15.06 5.68
N VAL A 200 3.92 -14.69 6.45
CA VAL A 200 4.25 -13.30 6.82
C VAL A 200 4.70 -12.52 5.59
N ALA A 201 5.63 -13.09 4.82
CA ALA A 201 6.15 -12.45 3.63
C ALA A 201 5.07 -12.23 2.56
N GLY A 202 4.22 -13.24 2.31
CA GLY A 202 3.13 -13.14 1.34
C GLY A 202 2.09 -12.09 1.73
N GLY A 203 1.66 -12.07 2.99
CA GLY A 203 0.68 -11.11 3.50
C GLY A 203 1.18 -9.66 3.43
N ALA A 204 2.43 -9.42 3.84
CA ALA A 204 3.04 -8.09 3.78
C ALA A 204 3.31 -7.61 2.35
N LEU A 205 3.71 -8.51 1.45
CA LEU A 205 3.88 -8.19 0.03
C LEU A 205 2.54 -7.80 -0.61
N LEU A 206 1.47 -8.54 -0.27
CA LEU A 206 0.12 -8.21 -0.72
C LEU A 206 -0.34 -6.84 -0.21
N LEU A 207 -0.07 -6.53 1.06
CA LEU A 207 -0.34 -5.21 1.65
C LEU A 207 0.42 -4.09 0.90
N PHE A 208 1.71 -4.30 0.60
CA PHE A 208 2.49 -3.34 -0.17
C PHE A 208 1.90 -3.09 -1.57
N ILE A 209 1.62 -4.17 -2.32
CA ILE A 209 1.12 -4.07 -3.70
C ILE A 209 -0.26 -3.40 -3.73
N THR A 210 -1.17 -3.83 -2.85
CA THR A 210 -2.51 -3.25 -2.76
C THR A 210 -2.45 -1.75 -2.44
N ASN A 211 -1.62 -1.34 -1.48
CA ASN A 211 -1.44 0.07 -1.14
C ASN A 211 -0.83 0.86 -2.29
N ALA A 212 0.25 0.37 -2.91
CA ALA A 212 0.92 1.07 -4.00
C ALA A 212 -0.01 1.28 -5.22
N VAL A 213 -0.74 0.25 -5.64
CA VAL A 213 -1.69 0.35 -6.76
C VAL A 213 -2.82 1.33 -6.43
N THR A 214 -3.32 1.30 -5.19
CA THR A 214 -4.42 2.17 -4.75
C THR A 214 -4.00 3.63 -4.67
N ILE A 215 -2.80 3.91 -4.18
CA ILE A 215 -2.24 5.26 -4.14
C ILE A 215 -2.01 5.78 -5.57
N ALA A 216 -1.44 4.97 -6.47
CA ALA A 216 -1.25 5.35 -7.86
C ALA A 216 -2.59 5.65 -8.56
N PHE A 217 -3.63 4.85 -8.30
CA PHE A 217 -4.98 5.08 -8.80
C PHE A 217 -5.59 6.37 -8.24
N ALA A 218 -5.50 6.59 -6.93
CA ALA A 218 -5.97 7.79 -6.27
C ALA A 218 -5.30 9.05 -6.86
N ALA A 219 -3.99 8.99 -7.08
CA ALA A 219 -3.24 10.07 -7.71
C ALA A 219 -3.71 10.34 -9.14
N MET A 220 -3.94 9.29 -9.94
CA MET A 220 -4.51 9.41 -11.29
C MET A 220 -5.87 10.13 -11.27
N LEU A 221 -6.78 9.78 -10.34
CA LEU A 221 -8.09 10.42 -10.21
C LEU A 221 -7.97 11.90 -9.88
N VAL A 222 -7.09 12.27 -8.95
CA VAL A 222 -6.88 13.67 -8.56
C VAL A 222 -6.26 14.48 -9.70
N PHE A 223 -5.22 13.96 -10.36
CA PHE A 223 -4.62 14.65 -11.50
C PHE A 223 -5.61 14.79 -12.67
N ALA A 224 -6.47 13.79 -12.90
CA ALA A 224 -7.56 13.87 -13.88
C ALA A 224 -8.56 14.96 -13.51
N ALA A 225 -8.99 15.02 -12.25
CA ALA A 225 -9.93 16.01 -11.73
C ALA A 225 -9.41 17.46 -11.86
N ILE A 226 -8.13 17.66 -11.58
CA ILE A 226 -7.45 18.97 -11.64
C ILE A 226 -7.05 19.35 -13.09
N GLY A 227 -7.16 18.38 -14.01
CA GLY A 227 -7.08 18.61 -15.45
C GLY A 227 -5.71 18.40 -16.06
N PHE A 228 -4.81 17.60 -15.46
CA PHE A 228 -3.53 17.18 -16.06
C PHE A 228 -3.67 16.35 -17.35
N THR A 229 -4.88 16.20 -17.88
CA THR A 229 -5.21 15.48 -19.10
C THR A 229 -4.54 16.09 -20.34
N VAL A 230 -4.03 15.24 -21.23
CA VAL A 230 -3.53 15.63 -22.56
C VAL A 230 -4.68 16.20 -23.38
N LYS A 231 -4.67 17.51 -23.63
CA LYS A 231 -5.58 18.16 -24.58
C LYS A 231 -5.06 17.82 -25.99
N ARG A 232 -5.67 16.84 -26.67
CA ARG A 232 -5.49 16.70 -28.11
C ARG A 232 -6.31 17.76 -28.83
N GLU A 233 -5.78 18.29 -29.92
CA GLU A 233 -6.44 19.27 -30.78
C GLU A 233 -7.74 18.74 -31.43
N ASP A 234 -7.97 17.42 -31.38
CA ASP A 234 -9.06 16.71 -32.08
C ASP A 234 -10.47 16.77 -31.42
N GLY A 235 -10.75 17.69 -30.50
CA GLY A 235 -12.11 17.88 -29.97
C GLY A 235 -12.70 16.73 -29.12
N GLN A 236 -11.95 15.64 -28.85
CA GLN A 236 -12.37 14.57 -27.94
C GLN A 236 -12.19 15.01 -26.47
N ILE A 237 -13.27 14.91 -25.68
CA ILE A 237 -13.33 15.40 -24.29
C ILE A 237 -12.50 14.55 -23.31
N VAL A 238 -12.26 13.27 -23.65
CA VAL A 238 -11.46 12.34 -22.84
C VAL A 238 -10.57 11.51 -23.78
N PRO A 239 -9.23 11.54 -23.64
CA PRO A 239 -8.38 10.73 -24.50
C PRO A 239 -8.59 9.24 -24.20
N ARG A 240 -8.67 8.40 -25.24
CA ARG A 240 -8.83 6.94 -25.11
C ARG A 240 -7.79 6.30 -24.19
N ALA A 241 -6.56 6.83 -24.20
CA ALA A 241 -5.49 6.39 -23.30
C ALA A 241 -5.87 6.50 -21.82
N LEU A 242 -6.62 7.54 -21.46
CA LEU A 242 -7.09 7.83 -20.10
C LEU A 242 -8.18 6.83 -19.65
N VAL A 243 -9.07 6.45 -20.57
CA VAL A 243 -10.07 5.40 -20.31
C VAL A 243 -9.39 4.04 -20.20
N VAL A 244 -8.42 3.76 -21.07
CA VAL A 244 -7.67 2.49 -21.05
C VAL A 244 -6.88 2.36 -19.75
N THR A 245 -6.15 3.38 -19.31
CA THR A 245 -5.39 3.32 -18.06
C THR A 245 -6.30 3.23 -16.84
N ALA A 246 -7.39 4.00 -16.78
CA ALA A 246 -8.37 3.89 -15.70
C ALA A 246 -9.01 2.48 -15.62
N VAL A 247 -9.37 1.89 -16.77
CA VAL A 247 -9.92 0.54 -16.85
C VAL A 247 -8.89 -0.51 -16.43
N PHE A 248 -7.65 -0.42 -16.90
CA PHE A 248 -6.57 -1.32 -16.48
C PHE A 248 -6.31 -1.24 -14.98
N THR A 249 -6.28 -0.04 -14.40
CA THR A 249 -6.09 0.12 -12.96
C THR A 249 -7.28 -0.44 -12.16
N LEU A 250 -8.51 -0.23 -12.61
CA LEU A 250 -9.70 -0.85 -12.00
C LEU A 250 -9.67 -2.38 -12.08
N ILE A 251 -9.25 -2.93 -13.22
CA ILE A 251 -9.07 -4.38 -13.41
C ILE A 251 -8.01 -4.94 -12.46
N LEU A 252 -6.95 -4.19 -12.14
CA LEU A 252 -5.95 -4.61 -11.15
C LEU A 252 -6.46 -4.49 -9.71
N LEU A 253 -7.24 -3.46 -9.39
CA LEU A 253 -7.76 -3.24 -8.04
C LEU A 253 -8.78 -4.30 -7.60
N ILE A 254 -9.63 -4.81 -8.51
CA ILE A 254 -10.68 -5.78 -8.15
C ILE A 254 -10.09 -7.10 -7.61
N PRO A 255 -9.17 -7.80 -8.32
CA PRO A 255 -8.52 -9.01 -7.81
C PRO A 255 -7.71 -8.77 -6.56
N LEU A 256 -7.02 -7.62 -6.47
CA LEU A 256 -6.20 -7.27 -5.30
C LEU A 256 -7.06 -7.05 -4.06
N THR A 257 -8.20 -6.36 -4.20
CA THR A 257 -9.17 -6.17 -3.13
C THR A 257 -9.76 -7.51 -2.70
N TRP A 258 -10.14 -8.35 -3.66
CA TRP A 258 -10.68 -9.68 -3.38
C TRP A 258 -9.67 -10.58 -2.65
N LEU A 259 -8.41 -10.56 -3.09
CA LEU A 259 -7.33 -11.32 -2.47
C LEU A 259 -7.03 -10.82 -1.05
N SER A 260 -7.04 -9.50 -0.84
CA SER A 260 -6.92 -8.87 0.47
C SER A 260 -8.04 -9.34 1.43
N VAL A 261 -9.30 -9.30 0.98
CA VAL A 261 -10.45 -9.79 1.77
C VAL A 261 -10.31 -11.27 2.12
N ARG A 262 -9.90 -12.12 1.17
CA ARG A 262 -9.71 -13.55 1.43
C ARG A 262 -8.60 -13.79 2.45
N PHE A 263 -7.47 -13.11 2.32
CA PHE A 263 -6.35 -13.24 3.23
C PHE A 263 -6.72 -12.76 4.63
N PHE A 264 -7.45 -11.65 4.74
CA PHE A 264 -7.97 -11.14 6.00
C PHE A 264 -8.88 -12.15 6.69
N GLN A 265 -9.86 -12.70 5.96
CA GLN A 265 -10.78 -13.71 6.48
C GLN A 265 -10.05 -14.96 6.98
N GLN A 266 -9.06 -15.43 6.21
CA GLN A 266 -8.25 -16.59 6.58
C GLN A 266 -7.41 -16.32 7.84
N ALA A 267 -6.82 -15.13 7.95
CA ALA A 267 -6.03 -14.74 9.12
C ALA A 267 -6.90 -14.62 10.40
N THR A 268 -8.12 -14.07 10.28
CA THR A 268 -9.07 -13.98 11.41
C THR A 268 -9.56 -15.36 11.84
N GLN A 269 -9.88 -16.25 10.89
CA GLN A 269 -10.28 -17.63 11.18
C GLN A 269 -9.18 -18.39 11.91
N ASN A 270 -7.94 -18.32 11.43
CA ASN A 270 -6.81 -18.99 12.09
C ASN A 270 -6.58 -18.47 13.51
N ARG A 271 -6.77 -17.16 13.75
CA ARG A 271 -6.68 -16.58 15.10
C ARG A 271 -7.76 -17.15 16.03
N LEU A 272 -9.02 -17.12 15.60
CA LEU A 272 -10.15 -17.65 16.39
C LEU A 272 -9.95 -19.13 16.73
N ILE A 273 -9.48 -19.93 15.77
CA ILE A 273 -9.16 -21.34 15.99
C ILE A 273 -8.08 -21.48 17.06
N ASN A 274 -6.97 -20.75 16.95
CA ASN A 274 -5.88 -20.83 17.92
C ASN A 274 -6.29 -20.34 19.32
N GLU A 275 -7.17 -19.34 19.39
CA GLU A 275 -7.70 -18.80 20.65
C GLU A 275 -8.57 -19.83 21.38
N VAL A 276 -9.51 -20.46 20.65
CA VAL A 276 -10.34 -21.56 21.18
C VAL A 276 -9.48 -22.78 21.55
N VAL A 277 -8.49 -23.13 20.73
CA VAL A 277 -7.56 -24.23 21.01
C VAL A 277 -6.75 -23.94 22.27
N ALA A 278 -6.22 -22.73 22.43
CA ALA A 278 -5.46 -22.35 23.62
C ALA A 278 -6.31 -22.40 24.89
N GLU A 279 -7.55 -21.88 24.83
CA GLU A 279 -8.51 -21.92 25.95
C GLU A 279 -8.84 -23.37 26.36
N GLU A 280 -9.09 -24.26 25.40
CA GLU A 280 -9.36 -25.67 25.71
C GLU A 280 -8.10 -26.42 26.18
N VAL A 281 -6.92 -26.11 25.64
CA VAL A 281 -5.65 -26.72 26.08
C VAL A 281 -5.31 -26.31 27.53
N GLU A 282 -5.48 -25.04 27.89
CA GLU A 282 -5.30 -24.54 29.26
C GLU A 282 -6.28 -25.20 30.23
N ARG A 283 -7.53 -25.41 29.80
CA ARG A 283 -8.57 -26.06 30.63
C ARG A 283 -8.15 -27.45 31.11
N PHE A 284 -7.38 -28.17 30.31
CA PHE A 284 -6.93 -29.54 30.57
C PHE A 284 -5.50 -29.65 31.11
N ASP A 285 -4.84 -28.52 31.40
CA ASP A 285 -3.42 -28.47 31.83
C ASP A 285 -2.53 -29.36 30.94
N ALA A 286 -2.76 -29.26 29.62
CA ALA A 286 -2.21 -30.13 28.61
C ALA A 286 -1.25 -29.39 27.68
N GLU A 287 -0.37 -30.13 27.00
CA GLU A 287 0.33 -29.64 25.81
C GLU A 287 -0.38 -30.12 24.55
N LEU A 288 -0.52 -29.23 23.55
CA LEU A 288 -1.06 -29.60 22.25
C LEU A 288 -0.04 -30.43 21.46
N ALA A 289 -0.39 -31.68 21.14
CA ALA A 289 0.47 -32.58 20.37
C ALA A 289 0.16 -32.59 18.86
N ASP A 290 -1.12 -32.48 18.48
CA ASP A 290 -1.55 -32.37 17.09
C ASP A 290 -2.88 -31.61 16.99
N LEU A 291 -3.08 -30.88 15.90
CA LEU A 291 -4.33 -30.16 15.60
C LEU A 291 -4.73 -30.43 14.15
N LYS A 292 -5.85 -31.13 13.97
CA LYS A 292 -6.49 -31.30 12.66
C LYS A 292 -7.74 -30.45 12.57
N VAL A 293 -7.74 -29.52 11.63
CA VAL A 293 -8.90 -28.67 11.33
C VAL A 293 -9.56 -29.20 10.06
N THR A 294 -10.81 -29.64 10.18
CA THR A 294 -11.63 -30.06 9.04
C THR A 294 -12.81 -29.10 8.91
N LYS A 295 -12.96 -28.48 7.74
CA LYS A 295 -14.12 -27.62 7.47
C LYS A 295 -15.29 -28.49 7.01
N ALA A 296 -16.39 -28.47 7.77
CA ALA A 296 -17.63 -29.17 7.43
C ALA A 296 -18.76 -28.13 7.35
N ASP A 297 -19.19 -27.84 6.12
CA ASP A 297 -20.21 -26.83 5.79
C ASP A 297 -19.89 -25.44 6.39
N ASP A 298 -20.66 -25.03 7.40
CA ASP A 298 -20.55 -23.74 8.11
C ASP A 298 -19.84 -23.87 9.48
N THR A 299 -19.32 -25.05 9.81
CA THR A 299 -18.64 -25.34 11.08
C THR A 299 -17.21 -25.82 10.87
N PHE A 300 -16.31 -25.46 11.80
CA PHE A 300 -14.96 -26.01 11.85
C PHE A 300 -14.94 -27.15 12.87
N GLN A 301 -14.62 -28.35 12.42
CA GLN A 301 -14.35 -29.49 13.29
C GLN A 301 -12.87 -29.47 13.65
N LEU A 302 -12.60 -29.30 14.94
CA LEU A 302 -11.26 -29.27 15.51
C LEU A 302 -11.01 -30.61 16.20
N ALA A 303 -10.09 -31.42 15.66
CA ALA A 303 -9.61 -32.61 16.31
C ALA A 303 -8.26 -32.30 16.97
N LEU A 304 -8.27 -32.19 18.30
CA LEU A 304 -7.07 -31.93 19.10
C LEU A 304 -6.52 -33.24 19.65
N THR A 305 -5.22 -33.44 19.53
CA THR A 305 -4.49 -34.46 20.28
C THR A 305 -3.73 -33.75 21.39
N LEU A 306 -4.07 -34.05 22.63
CA LEU A 306 -3.48 -33.43 23.81
C LEU A 306 -2.53 -34.41 24.51
N ARG A 307 -1.42 -33.89 25.04
CA ARG A 307 -0.48 -34.63 25.88
C ARG A 307 -0.55 -34.04 27.28
N THR A 308 -1.00 -34.85 28.24
CA THR A 308 -1.11 -34.44 29.64
C THR A 308 -0.07 -35.17 30.49
N THR A 309 0.37 -34.53 31.57
CA THR A 309 1.23 -35.18 32.58
C THR A 309 0.42 -36.02 33.57
N ARG A 310 -0.91 -35.83 33.62
CA ARG A 310 -1.87 -36.56 34.45
C ARG A 310 -3.00 -37.14 33.59
N PRO A 311 -3.52 -38.34 33.90
CA PRO A 311 -4.65 -38.90 33.17
C PRO A 311 -5.89 -38.00 33.30
N LEU A 312 -6.54 -37.72 32.17
CA LEU A 312 -7.82 -37.01 32.12
C LEU A 312 -8.91 -37.96 32.64
N LEU A 313 -9.50 -37.63 33.79
CA LEU A 313 -10.58 -38.37 34.46
C LEU A 313 -11.95 -37.81 34.05
#